data_AF-A0AA47ABD9-F1
#
_entry.id   AF-A0AA47ABD9-F1
#
_cell.length_a   1.000
_cell.length_b   1.000
_cell.length_c   1.000
_cell.angle_alpha   90.00
_cell.angle_beta   90.00
_cell.angle_gamma   90.00
#
_symmetry.space_group_name_H-M   'P 1'
#
loop_
_entity.id
_entity.type
_entity.pdbx_description
1 polymer ?
#
loop_
_entity_poly.entity_id
_entity_poly.type
_entity_poly.pdbx_seq_one_letter_code
_entity_poly.pdbx_strand_id
1 'polypeptide(L)' 'MKRNDFRSNPMEIVNLKCEPDLIPTLIRESGIYPAYHMNKQHWISVDIEGYEALDKLKMLVDMSYQLVGKK' A
#
# COMPACT_ATOMS: atom_id res chain seq x y z
N MET A 1 -1.22 -21.62 -14.06
CA MET A 1 -0.17 -22.29 -13.27
C MET A 1 0.33 -21.29 -12.25
N LYS A 2 -0.03 -21.43 -10.98
CA LYS A 2 0.25 -20.42 -9.94
C LYS A 2 1.75 -20.47 -9.63
N ARG A 3 2.47 -19.36 -9.84
CA ARG A 3 3.80 -19.19 -9.25
C ARG A 3 3.60 -19.02 -7.75
N ASN A 4 3.79 -20.12 -7.03
CA ASN A 4 3.96 -20.11 -5.59
C ASN A 4 5.44 -19.88 -5.32
N ASP A 5 5.93 -18.68 -5.62
CA ASP A 5 7.28 -18.26 -5.26
C ASP A 5 7.24 -17.86 -3.79
N PHE A 6 7.73 -18.73 -2.91
CA PHE A 6 8.26 -18.28 -1.63
C PHE A 6 9.43 -17.35 -1.96
N ARG A 7 9.18 -16.03 -2.04
CA ARG A 7 10.24 -15.05 -2.22
C ARG A 7 11.19 -15.17 -1.03
N SER A 8 12.40 -15.67 -1.28
CA SER A 8 13.52 -15.66 -0.32
C SER A 8 14.15 -14.28 -0.18
N ASN A 9 13.77 -13.34 -1.05
CA ASN A 9 14.22 -11.96 -1.01
C ASN A 9 13.26 -11.08 -0.21
N PRO A 10 13.77 -10.02 0.44
CA PRO A 10 12.95 -8.97 1.04
C PRO A 10 11.95 -8.42 0.03
N MET A 11 10.73 -8.13 0.48
CA MET A 11 9.73 -7.44 -0.32
C MET A 11 9.99 -5.94 -0.27
N GLU A 12 9.91 -5.27 -1.41
CA GLU A 12 9.95 -3.82 -1.50
C GLU A 12 8.56 -3.24 -1.18
N ILE A 13 8.48 -2.52 -0.06
CA ILE A 13 7.23 -1.98 0.47
C ILE A 13 7.32 -0.46 0.58
N VAL A 14 6.27 0.24 0.16
CA VAL A 14 6.08 1.66 0.44
C VAL A 14 4.96 1.86 1.45
N ASN A 15 5.17 2.74 2.42
CA ASN A 15 4.12 3.19 3.34
C ASN A 15 3.46 4.46 2.80
N LEU A 16 2.14 4.41 2.62
CA LEU A 16 1.33 5.52 2.12
C LEU A 16 0.33 5.95 3.19
N LYS A 17 0.21 7.25 3.41
CA LYS A 17 -0.82 7.81 4.29
C LYS A 17 -2.17 7.60 3.62
N CYS A 18 -3.17 7.23 4.40
CA CYS A 18 -4.49 6.89 3.92
C CYS A 18 -5.56 7.41 4.86
N GLU A 19 -6.72 7.77 4.30
CA GLU A 19 -7.90 8.07 5.09
C GLU A 19 -8.36 6.82 5.84
N PRO A 20 -8.64 6.89 7.16
CA PRO A 20 -9.01 5.73 7.97
C PRO A 20 -10.16 4.91 7.39
N ASP A 21 -11.16 5.58 6.83
CA ASP A 21 -12.38 4.95 6.27
C ASP A 21 -12.09 4.08 5.04
N LEU A 22 -11.01 4.35 4.31
CA LEU A 22 -10.63 3.61 3.11
C LEU A 22 -9.78 2.37 3.44
N ILE A 23 -9.07 2.38 4.57
CA ILE A 23 -8.12 1.31 4.95
C ILE A 23 -8.78 -0.08 4.94
N PRO A 24 -9.93 -0.32 5.59
CA PRO A 24 -10.55 -1.65 5.62
C PRO A 24 -10.85 -2.21 4.24
N THR A 25 -11.10 -1.34 3.25
CA THR A 25 -11.37 -1.72 1.87
C THR A 25 -10.10 -2.00 1.10
N LEU A 26 -9.08 -1.13 1.23
CA LEU A 26 -7.82 -1.27 0.49
C LEU A 26 -7.02 -2.51 0.93
N ILE A 27 -6.97 -2.83 2.22
CA ILE A 27 -6.20 -4.00 2.71
C ILE A 27 -6.82 -5.36 2.32
N ARG A 28 -8.02 -5.39 1.72
CA ARG A 28 -8.60 -6.61 1.14
C ARG A 28 -8.06 -6.91 -0.26
N GLU A 29 -7.33 -5.98 -0.85
CA GLU A 29 -6.73 -6.11 -2.16
C GLU A 29 -5.35 -6.77 -2.08
N SER A 30 -5.04 -7.61 -3.07
CA SER A 30 -3.73 -8.24 -3.14
C SER A 30 -2.63 -7.20 -3.34
N GLY A 31 -1.54 -7.32 -2.58
CA GLY A 31 -0.42 -6.38 -2.60
C GLY A 31 -0.59 -5.15 -1.71
N ILE A 32 -1.71 -5.02 -0.99
CA ILE A 32 -1.91 -3.97 0.02
C ILE A 32 -2.08 -4.63 1.40
N TYR A 33 -1.34 -4.12 2.38
CA TYR A 33 -1.25 -4.68 3.73
C TYR A 33 -1.55 -3.62 4.79
N PRO A 34 -1.94 -4.03 6.01
CA PRO A 34 -1.90 -3.14 7.17
C PRO A 34 -0.51 -2.52 7.32
N ALA A 35 -0.44 -1.27 7.78
CA ALA A 35 0.82 -0.55 7.90
C ALA A 35 1.90 -1.33 8.69
N TYR A 36 3.07 -1.42 8.08
CA TYR A 36 4.31 -1.86 8.69
C TYR A 36 5.04 -0.67 9.32
N HIS A 37 5.39 -0.79 10.60
CA HIS A 37 6.01 0.24 11.47
C HIS A 37 5.26 1.56 11.66
N MET A 38 4.34 1.93 10.77
CA MET A 38 3.53 3.15 10.86
C MET A 38 2.20 2.90 11.59
N ASN A 39 1.47 3.98 11.88
CA ASN A 39 0.16 3.90 12.52
C ASN A 39 -0.87 3.23 11.58
N LYS A 40 -1.35 2.05 11.96
CA LYS A 40 -2.30 1.23 11.19
C LYS A 40 -3.67 1.88 10.96
N GLN A 41 -3.99 2.95 11.70
CA GLN A 41 -5.23 3.72 11.51
C GLN A 41 -5.11 4.79 10.42
N HIS A 42 -3.90 5.15 9.98
CA HIS A 42 -3.67 6.26 9.05
C HIS A 42 -2.74 5.93 7.89
N TRP A 43 -2.26 4.68 7.81
CA TRP A 43 -1.25 4.27 6.85
C TRP A 43 -1.58 2.88 6.32
N ILE A 44 -1.12 2.61 5.10
CA ILE A 44 -1.13 1.30 4.45
C ILE A 44 0.27 0.99 3.92
N SER A 45 0.58 -0.28 3.76
CA SER A 45 1.82 -0.77 3.14
C SER A 45 1.51 -1.41 1.79
N VAL A 46 2.21 -1.03 0.73
CA VAL A 46 1.97 -1.53 -0.64
C VAL A 46 3.22 -2.19 -1.19
N ASP A 47 3.11 -3.40 -1.74
CA ASP A 47 4.19 -4.10 -2.47
C ASP A 47 4.39 -3.46 -3.84
N ILE A 48 5.46 -2.70 -4.01
CA ILE A 48 5.67 -1.95 -5.26
C ILE A 48 6.15 -2.82 -6.43
N GLU A 49 6.74 -3.98 -6.14
CA GLU A 49 7.20 -4.90 -7.19
C GLU A 49 6.09 -5.85 -7.63
N GLY A 50 5.24 -6.27 -6.69
CA GLY A 50 4.15 -7.22 -6.93
C GLY A 50 2.82 -6.58 -7.32
N TYR A 51 2.65 -5.26 -7.17
CA TYR A 51 1.36 -4.61 -7.44
C TYR A 51 1.15 -4.32 -8.92
N GLU A 52 0.24 -5.08 -9.54
CA GLU A 52 0.03 -5.07 -11.00
C GLU A 52 -0.69 -3.80 -11.50
N ALA A 53 -1.47 -3.11 -10.64
CA ALA A 53 -2.31 -1.98 -11.03
C ALA A 53 -1.60 -0.62 -10.88
N LEU A 54 -0.67 -0.31 -11.80
CA LEU A 54 0.19 0.87 -11.71
C LEU A 54 -0.56 2.22 -11.60
N ASP A 55 -1.65 2.41 -12.34
CA ASP A 55 -2.42 3.66 -12.28
C ASP A 55 -3.08 3.87 -10.91
N LYS A 56 -3.50 2.77 -10.29
CA LYS A 56 -4.04 2.80 -8.94
C LYS A 56 -2.94 3.06 -7.90
N LEU A 57 -1.74 2.51 -8.08
CA LEU A 57 -0.59 2.85 -7.24
C LEU A 57 -0.28 4.34 -7.29
N LYS A 58 -0.25 4.95 -8.49
CA LYS A 58 -0.07 6.40 -8.65
C LYS A 58 -1.15 7.19 -7.93
N MET A 59 -2.43 6.80 -8.10
CA MET A 59 -3.54 7.43 -7.40
C MET A 59 -3.39 7.35 -5.87
N LEU A 60 -2.95 6.20 -5.33
CA LEU A 60 -2.70 6.05 -3.89
C LEU A 60 -1.56 6.94 -3.40
N VAL A 61 -0.49 7.10 -4.20
CA VAL A 61 0.60 8.03 -3.90
C VAL A 61 0.10 9.48 -3.89
N ASP A 62 -0.68 9.88 -4.88
CA ASP A 62 -1.26 11.22 -4.96
C ASP A 62 -2.17 11.50 -3.77
N MET A 63 -3.06 10.56 -3.42
CA MET A 63 -3.92 10.66 -2.23
C MET A 63 -3.09 10.83 -0.96
N SER A 64 -2.06 10.00 -0.76
CA SER A 64 -1.15 10.10 0.39
C SER A 64 -0.48 11.47 0.47
N TYR A 65 -0.02 12.01 -0.67
CA TYR A 65 0.61 13.32 -0.74
C TYR A 65 -0.36 14.45 -0.34
N GLN A 66 -1.62 14.41 -0.79
CA GLN A 66 -2.62 15.42 -0.42
C GLN A 66 -2.90 15.44 1.10
N LEU A 67 -2.80 14.30 1.79
CA LEU A 67 -3.01 14.18 3.25
C LEU A 67 -1.86 14.74 4.10
N VAL A 68 -0.74 15.11 3.48
CA VAL A 68 0.39 15.78 4.14
C VAL A 68 0.62 17.22 3.65
N GLY A 69 -0.03 17.59 2.54
CA GLY A 69 0.22 18.83 1.79
C GLY A 69 -0.46 20.10 2.30
N LYS A 70 -1.11 20.11 3.47
CA LYS A 70 -1.63 21.36 4.06
C LYS A 70 -0.64 21.92 5.09
N LYS A 71 0.07 22.96 4.67
CA LYS A 71 0.67 23.97 5.55
C LYS A 71 -0.10 25.28 5.38
#